data_AF-A0A015KFK5-F1
#
_entry.id   AF-A0A015KFK5-F1
#
_cell.length_a   1.000
_cell.length_b   1.000
_cell.length_c   1.000
_cell.angle_alpha   90.00
_cell.angle_beta   90.00
_cell.angle_gamma   90.00
#
_symmetry.space_group_name_H-M   'P 1'
#
loop_
_entity.id
_entity.type
_entity.pdbx_description
1 polymer ?
#
loop_
_entity_poly.entity_id
_entity_poly.type
_entity_poly.pdbx_seq_one_letter_code
_entity_poly.pdbx_strand_id
1 'polypeptide(L)'
;MLPTLTTLQQRKPYLYSPDWLCPQCNSAPEDLNHLWTCPYILPELNPCLTHRSEVIKFRDSCLSSFLSLKSLDNSFRTDFFALDCWNYEAPSSSCLWLTRGLLPVHLTAFLNQYFPLSVIYKIISPLLNDFRPVC
;
A
#
# COMPACT_ATOMS: atom_id res chain seq x y z
N MET A 1 13.21 9.68 -6.55
CA MET A 1 12.39 10.05 -5.37
C MET A 1 13.09 11.15 -4.61
N LEU A 2 12.36 12.20 -4.22
CA LEU A 2 12.85 13.16 -3.24
C LEU A 2 12.90 12.51 -1.84
N PRO A 3 13.88 12.86 -0.99
CA PRO A 3 13.94 12.39 0.39
C PRO A 3 12.84 13.03 1.24
N THR A 4 12.34 12.29 2.24
CA THR A 4 11.41 12.81 3.26
C THR A 4 12.15 13.74 4.23
N LEU A 5 11.43 14.62 4.93
CA LEU A 5 12.02 15.46 6.00
C LEU A 5 12.78 14.63 7.04
N THR A 6 12.22 13.49 7.47
CA THR A 6 12.90 12.55 8.39
C THR A 6 14.22 12.02 7.83
N THR A 7 14.29 11.76 6.53
CA THR A 7 15.53 11.36 5.86
C THR A 7 16.54 12.52 5.83
N LEU A 8 16.07 13.76 5.62
CA LEU A 8 16.90 14.97 5.62
C LEU A 8 17.46 15.27 7.03
N GLN A 9 16.63 15.15 8.07
CA GLN A 9 17.03 15.28 9.48
C GLN A 9 18.15 14.30 9.84
N GLN A 10 18.07 13.04 9.39
CA GLN A 10 19.12 12.05 9.63
C GLN A 10 20.43 12.35 8.88
N ARG A 11 20.34 12.80 7.62
CA ARG A 11 21.52 13.02 6.77
C ARG A 11 22.21 14.37 7.03
N LYS A 12 21.45 15.37 7.47
CA LYS A 12 21.87 16.77 7.60
C LYS A 12 21.27 17.41 8.87
N PRO A 13 21.54 16.87 10.08
CA PRO A 13 20.92 17.34 11.32
C PRO A 13 21.28 18.79 11.69
N TYR A 14 22.38 19.32 11.14
CA TYR A 14 22.79 20.71 11.33
C TYR A 14 22.00 21.72 10.47
N LEU A 15 21.24 21.26 9.46
CA LEU A 15 20.37 22.09 8.63
C LEU A 15 18.88 21.87 8.93
N TYR A 16 18.51 20.66 9.35
CA TYR A 16 17.13 20.28 9.59
C TYR A 16 16.94 19.91 11.05
N SER A 17 16.17 20.72 11.78
CA SER A 17 15.89 20.46 13.20
C SER A 17 15.09 19.17 13.37
N PRO A 18 15.41 18.31 14.37
CA PRO A 18 14.61 17.13 14.68
C PRO A 18 13.18 17.48 15.15
N ASP A 19 12.96 18.71 15.61
CA ASP A 19 11.64 19.18 16.06
C ASP A 19 10.72 19.58 14.90
N TRP A 20 11.25 19.66 13.67
CA TRP A 20 10.44 19.98 12.50
C TRP A 20 9.50 18.82 12.16
N LEU A 21 8.21 19.13 12.18
CA LEU A 21 7.13 18.22 11.78
C LEU A 21 6.83 18.40 10.29
N CYS A 22 5.90 17.60 9.77
CA CYS A 22 5.44 17.72 8.41
C CYS A 22 5.00 19.17 8.10
N PRO A 23 5.56 19.82 7.08
CA PRO A 23 5.23 21.20 6.73
C PRO A 23 3.77 21.38 6.28
N GLN A 24 3.08 20.29 5.91
CA GLN A 24 1.69 20.32 5.47
C GLN A 24 0.71 20.33 6.66
N CYS A 25 0.90 19.43 7.64
CA CYS A 25 -0.05 19.26 8.74
C CYS A 25 0.47 19.73 10.10
N ASN A 26 1.78 19.92 10.25
CA ASN A 26 2.48 20.22 11.49
C ASN A 26 2.07 19.33 12.69
N SER A 27 1.68 18.07 12.42
CA SER A 27 1.08 17.18 13.42
C SER A 27 1.93 15.95 13.74
N ALA A 28 2.78 15.51 12.80
CA ALA A 28 3.64 14.35 12.94
C ALA A 28 4.91 14.52 12.11
N PRO A 29 5.98 13.73 12.38
CA PRO A 29 7.15 13.69 11.53
C PRO A 29 6.78 13.31 10.08
N GLU A 30 7.35 14.01 9.11
CA GLU A 30 7.17 13.64 7.70
C GLU A 30 8.14 12.49 7.35
N ASP A 31 7.64 11.27 7.54
CA ASP A 31 8.20 10.06 6.96
C ASP A 31 7.40 9.60 5.73
N LEU A 32 7.86 8.52 5.11
CA LEU A 32 7.19 7.98 3.92
C LEU A 32 5.74 7.62 4.22
N ASN A 33 5.43 7.02 5.38
CA ASN A 33 4.07 6.63 5.71
C ASN A 33 3.19 7.88 5.92
N HIS A 34 3.71 8.89 6.62
CA HIS A 34 3.01 10.13 6.85
C HIS A 34 2.67 10.86 5.54
N LEU A 35 3.57 10.87 4.55
CA LEU A 35 3.30 11.43 3.23
C LEU A 35 2.09 10.79 2.53
N TRP A 36 1.80 9.50 2.77
CA TRP A 36 0.62 8.83 2.20
C TRP A 36 -0.65 9.04 3.02
N THR A 37 -0.53 9.40 4.30
CA THR A 37 -1.66 9.57 5.23
C THR A 37 -1.98 11.01 5.59
N CYS A 38 -1.16 11.98 5.16
CA CYS A 38 -1.25 13.36 5.65
C CYS A 38 -2.56 14.02 5.19
N PRO A 39 -3.43 14.47 6.12
CA PRO A 39 -4.78 14.95 5.78
C PRO A 39 -4.79 16.32 5.09
N TYR A 40 -3.68 17.05 5.14
CA TYR A 40 -3.55 18.40 4.58
C TYR A 40 -2.84 18.44 3.23
N ILE A 41 -2.48 17.30 2.64
CA ILE A 41 -2.02 17.28 1.26
C ILE A 41 -3.22 17.60 0.35
N LEU A 42 -3.10 18.67 -0.44
CA LEU A 42 -4.11 19.11 -1.41
C LEU A 42 -4.67 17.90 -2.18
N PRO A 43 -6.00 17.69 -2.28
CA PRO A 43 -6.61 16.54 -2.95
C PRO A 43 -6.09 16.30 -4.38
N GLU A 44 -5.70 17.36 -5.08
CA GLU A 44 -5.17 17.37 -6.45
C GLU A 44 -3.69 16.94 -6.53
N LEU A 45 -2.94 17.13 -5.45
CA LEU A 45 -1.56 16.65 -5.27
C LEU A 45 -1.50 15.40 -4.41
N ASN A 46 -2.65 14.87 -4.00
CA ASN A 46 -2.75 13.86 -2.95
C ASN A 46 -2.31 12.49 -3.49
N PRO A 47 -1.16 11.98 -3.04
CA PRO A 47 -0.73 10.62 -3.34
C PRO A 47 -1.80 9.58 -2.98
N CYS A 48 -2.74 9.93 -2.08
CA CYS A 48 -3.83 9.08 -1.60
C CYS A 48 -4.88 8.74 -2.66
N LEU A 49 -5.23 9.61 -3.61
CA LEU A 49 -6.21 9.26 -4.66
C LEU A 49 -5.64 8.28 -5.68
N THR A 50 -4.40 8.52 -6.13
CA THR A 50 -3.68 7.59 -7.00
C THR A 50 -3.45 6.27 -6.27
N HIS A 51 -2.97 6.31 -5.03
CA HIS A 51 -2.76 5.13 -4.19
C HIS A 51 -4.06 4.30 -4.02
N ARG A 52 -5.17 4.96 -3.66
CA ARG A 52 -6.48 4.29 -3.54
C ARG A 52 -6.87 3.61 -4.85
N SER A 53 -6.71 4.30 -5.97
CA SER A 53 -7.06 3.74 -7.28
C SER A 53 -6.19 2.53 -7.65
N GLU A 54 -4.89 2.58 -7.36
CA GLU A 54 -3.97 1.47 -7.62
C GLU A 54 -4.23 0.28 -6.69
N VAL A 55 -4.50 0.51 -5.40
CA VAL A 55 -4.89 -0.55 -4.45
C VAL A 55 -6.17 -1.24 -4.90
N ILE A 56 -7.18 -0.47 -5.33
CA ILE A 56 -8.43 -1.01 -5.85
C ILE A 56 -8.18 -1.84 -7.12
N LYS A 57 -7.43 -1.31 -8.09
CA LYS A 57 -7.08 -2.03 -9.33
C LYS A 57 -6.35 -3.33 -9.03
N PHE A 58 -5.33 -3.29 -8.17
CA PHE A 58 -4.54 -4.46 -7.80
C PHE A 58 -5.39 -5.53 -7.10
N ARG A 59 -6.20 -5.13 -6.13
CA ARG A 59 -7.12 -6.01 -5.40
C ARG A 59 -8.10 -6.69 -6.36
N ASP A 60 -8.73 -5.91 -7.24
CA ASP A 60 -9.76 -6.42 -8.16
C ASP A 60 -9.15 -7.33 -9.24
N SER A 61 -7.95 -7.00 -9.75
CA SER A 61 -7.16 -7.85 -10.64
C SER A 61 -6.72 -9.16 -9.98
N CYS A 62 -6.27 -9.11 -8.72
CA CYS A 62 -5.96 -10.31 -7.93
C CYS A 62 -7.19 -11.20 -7.82
N LEU A 63 -8.31 -10.64 -7.38
CA LEU A 63 -9.56 -11.38 -7.20
C LEU A 63 -10.03 -12.04 -8.50
N SER A 64 -10.04 -11.29 -9.61
CA SER A 64 -10.41 -11.81 -10.92
C SER A 64 -9.51 -12.97 -11.37
N SER A 65 -8.19 -12.82 -11.19
CA SER A 65 -7.21 -13.83 -11.56
C SER A 65 -7.41 -15.13 -10.77
N PHE A 66 -7.61 -15.05 -9.46
CA PHE A 66 -7.83 -16.23 -8.62
C PHE A 66 -9.18 -16.91 -8.88
N LEU A 67 -10.25 -16.13 -9.08
CA LEU A 67 -11.57 -16.68 -9.43
C LEU A 67 -11.59 -17.31 -10.83
N SER A 68 -10.72 -16.88 -11.74
CA SER A 68 -10.59 -17.49 -13.07
C SER A 68 -9.97 -18.90 -13.03
N LEU A 69 -9.15 -19.19 -12.01
CA LEU A 69 -8.50 -20.50 -11.85
C LEU A 69 -9.43 -21.55 -11.24
N LYS A 70 -10.28 -21.14 -10.31
CA LYS A 70 -11.16 -22.03 -9.56
C LYS A 70 -12.38 -21.27 -9.12
N SER A 71 -13.55 -21.90 -9.28
CA SER A 71 -14.78 -21.40 -8.66
C SER A 71 -14.63 -21.50 -7.13
N LEU A 72 -14.63 -20.33 -6.48
CA LEU A 72 -14.64 -20.19 -5.03
C LEU A 72 -16.01 -19.68 -4.60
N ASP A 73 -16.36 -19.96 -3.36
CA ASP A 73 -17.64 -19.59 -2.78
C ASP A 73 -17.67 -18.12 -2.35
N ASN A 74 -18.85 -17.66 -1.93
CA ASN A 74 -19.03 -16.26 -1.56
C ASN A 74 -18.26 -15.89 -0.28
N SER A 75 -17.94 -16.86 0.59
CA SER A 75 -17.13 -16.62 1.80
C SER A 75 -15.72 -16.15 1.45
N PHE A 76 -15.06 -16.79 0.48
CA PHE A 76 -13.74 -16.37 0.00
C PHE A 76 -13.73 -14.91 -0.42
N ARG A 77 -14.75 -14.46 -1.16
CA ARG A 77 -14.83 -13.07 -1.61
C ARG A 77 -14.92 -12.13 -0.41
N THR A 78 -15.84 -12.39 0.51
CA THR A 78 -16.05 -11.56 1.71
C THR A 78 -14.78 -11.49 2.56
N ASP A 79 -14.14 -12.63 2.84
CA ASP A 79 -12.93 -12.69 3.67
C ASP A 79 -11.73 -12.06 2.97
N PHE A 80 -11.62 -12.21 1.64
CA PHE A 80 -10.59 -11.55 0.86
C PHE A 80 -10.72 -10.03 0.97
N PHE A 81 -11.91 -9.44 0.81
CA PHE A 81 -12.10 -7.99 0.94
C PHE A 81 -11.92 -7.48 2.37
N ALA A 82 -12.09 -8.35 3.38
CA ALA A 82 -11.90 -8.02 4.79
C ALA A 82 -10.41 -7.95 5.20
N LEU A 83 -9.47 -8.35 4.34
CA LEU A 83 -8.04 -8.26 4.64
C LEU A 83 -7.60 -6.80 4.83
N ASP A 84 -6.88 -6.57 5.93
CA ASP A 84 -6.38 -5.25 6.34
C ASP A 84 -5.46 -4.58 5.30
N CYS A 85 -4.82 -5.35 4.41
CA CYS A 85 -4.00 -4.80 3.33
C CYS A 85 -4.80 -4.03 2.27
N TRP A 86 -6.13 -4.12 2.27
CA TRP A 86 -7.00 -3.36 1.38
C TRP A 86 -7.53 -2.06 2.00
N ASN A 87 -7.33 -1.86 3.31
CA ASN A 87 -7.77 -0.64 3.96
C ASN A 87 -6.90 0.52 3.47
N TYR A 88 -7.45 1.39 2.63
CA TYR A 88 -6.80 2.60 2.12
C TYR A 88 -7.36 3.88 2.75
N GLU A 89 -8.43 3.82 3.55
CA GLU A 89 -9.04 5.00 4.18
C GLU A 89 -8.23 5.47 5.38
N ALA A 90 -7.79 4.51 6.20
CA ALA A 90 -6.75 4.71 7.20
C ALA A 90 -5.67 3.67 6.90
N PRO A 91 -4.75 3.95 5.96
CA PRO A 91 -3.94 2.91 5.35
C PRO A 91 -3.10 2.21 6.41
N SER A 92 -3.37 0.92 6.56
CA SER A 92 -2.61 0.05 7.44
C SER A 92 -1.17 -0.04 6.96
N SER A 93 -0.26 -0.46 7.84
CA SER A 93 1.12 -0.75 7.43
C SER A 93 1.17 -1.75 6.27
N SER A 94 0.26 -2.73 6.27
CA SER A 94 0.12 -3.74 5.21
C SER A 94 -0.27 -3.13 3.86
N CYS A 95 -1.17 -2.15 3.84
CA CYS A 95 -1.57 -1.43 2.63
C CYS A 95 -0.40 -0.61 2.06
N LEU A 96 0.37 0.05 2.94
CA LEU A 96 1.57 0.81 2.58
C LEU A 96 2.76 -0.05 2.16
N TRP A 97 2.71 -1.37 2.34
CA TRP A 97 3.73 -2.29 1.83
C TRP A 97 3.51 -2.61 0.35
N LEU A 98 2.26 -2.62 -0.11
CA LEU A 98 1.93 -2.84 -1.52
C LEU A 98 2.55 -1.76 -2.41
N THR A 99 2.57 -0.50 -1.96
CA THR A 99 3.24 0.61 -2.66
C THR A 99 4.75 0.47 -2.76
N ARG A 100 5.34 -0.41 -1.94
CA ARG A 100 6.78 -0.72 -1.93
C ARG A 100 7.09 -2.02 -2.67
N GLY A 101 6.10 -2.62 -3.35
CA GLY A 101 6.23 -3.93 -4.01
C GLY A 101 6.38 -5.08 -3.02
N LEU A 102 6.06 -4.86 -1.73
CA LEU A 102 6.14 -5.87 -0.69
C LEU A 102 4.79 -6.56 -0.52
N LEU A 103 4.81 -7.90 -0.50
CA LEU A 103 3.61 -8.71 -0.37
C LEU A 103 3.24 -8.90 1.12
N PRO A 104 2.03 -8.49 1.58
CA PRO A 104 1.61 -8.70 2.96
C PRO A 104 1.53 -10.19 3.31
N VAL A 105 2.05 -10.54 4.49
CA VAL A 105 2.05 -11.93 4.99
C VAL A 105 0.63 -12.46 5.15
N HIS A 106 -0.29 -11.65 5.66
CA HIS A 106 -1.70 -12.03 5.84
C HIS A 106 -2.40 -12.36 4.52
N LEU A 107 -2.12 -11.61 3.45
CA LEU A 107 -2.64 -11.89 2.12
C LEU A 107 -2.13 -13.24 1.59
N THR A 108 -0.82 -13.47 1.73
CA THR A 108 -0.20 -14.73 1.29
C THR A 108 -0.72 -15.92 2.08
N ALA A 109 -0.83 -15.78 3.40
CA ALA A 109 -1.34 -16.82 4.29
C ALA A 109 -2.80 -17.17 4.00
N PHE A 110 -3.64 -16.17 3.73
CA PHE A 110 -5.03 -16.37 3.30
C PHE A 110 -5.10 -17.15 1.99
N LEU A 111 -4.39 -16.69 0.95
CA LEU A 111 -4.42 -17.33 -0.37
C LEU A 111 -3.85 -18.75 -0.35
N ASN A 112 -2.87 -19.03 0.50
CA ASN A 112 -2.24 -20.35 0.63
C ASN A 112 -3.19 -21.42 1.20
N GLN A 113 -4.35 -21.05 1.74
CA GLN A 113 -5.41 -21.98 2.11
C GLN A 113 -6.14 -22.56 0.88
N TYR A 114 -6.08 -21.85 -0.26
CA TYR A 114 -6.83 -22.19 -1.47
C TYR A 114 -5.94 -22.56 -2.66
N PHE A 115 -4.73 -22.00 -2.73
CA PHE A 115 -3.82 -22.15 -3.87
C PHE A 115 -2.39 -22.46 -3.40
N PRO A 116 -1.61 -23.24 -4.18
CA PRO A 116 -0.18 -23.41 -3.91
C PRO A 116 0.57 -22.09 -4.05
N LEU A 117 1.63 -21.90 -3.24
CA LEU A 117 2.49 -20.71 -3.30
C LEU A 117 3.01 -20.40 -4.71
N SER A 118 3.34 -21.41 -5.51
CA SER A 118 3.81 -21.22 -6.89
C SER A 118 2.77 -20.52 -7.77
N VAL A 119 1.49 -20.81 -7.59
CA VAL A 119 0.38 -20.16 -8.31
C VAL A 119 0.17 -18.73 -7.80
N ILE A 120 0.23 -18.54 -6.47
CA ILE A 120 0.07 -17.24 -5.83
C ILE A 120 1.12 -16.26 -6.36
N TYR A 121 2.41 -16.63 -6.31
CA TYR A 121 3.48 -15.77 -6.81
C TYR A 121 3.40 -15.53 -8.32
N LYS A 122 2.99 -16.53 -9.10
CA LYS A 122 2.81 -16.40 -10.56
C LYS A 122 1.75 -15.34 -10.91
N ILE A 123 0.66 -15.25 -10.14
CA ILE A 123 -0.39 -14.26 -10.35
C ILE A 123 0.01 -12.89 -9.79
N ILE A 124 0.53 -12.86 -8.56
CA ILE A 124 0.74 -11.60 -7.83
C ILE A 124 1.97 -10.84 -8.35
N SER A 125 3.04 -11.54 -8.73
CA SER A 125 4.29 -10.89 -9.16
C SER A 125 4.11 -9.90 -10.32
N PRO A 126 3.43 -10.24 -11.44
CA PRO A 126 3.20 -9.26 -12.52
C PRO A 126 2.32 -8.10 -12.05
N LEU A 127 1.28 -8.38 -11.25
CA LEU A 127 0.38 -7.35 -10.73
C LEU A 127 1.09 -6.37 -9.79
N LEU A 128 2.05 -6.84 -8.99
CA LEU A 128 2.89 -5.99 -8.14
C LEU A 128 3.89 -5.16 -8.97
N ASN A 129 4.41 -5.69 -10.08
CA ASN A 129 5.29 -4.93 -10.97
C ASN A 129 4.53 -3.83 -11.73
N ASP A 130 3.27 -4.08 -12.03
CA ASP A 130 2.35 -3.09 -12.63
C ASP A 130 1.83 -2.08 -11.60
N PHE A 131 1.94 -2.40 -10.31
CA PHE A 131 1.66 -1.48 -9.21
C PHE A 131 2.68 -0.35 -9.20
N ARG A 132 2.44 0.67 -10.01
CA ARG A 132 3.23 1.90 -10.04
C ARG A 132 2.48 2.97 -9.28
N PRO A 133 2.81 3.22 -8.00
CA PRO A 133 2.36 4.45 -7.36
C PRO A 133 3.08 5.58 -8.09
N VAL A 134 2.39 6.21 -9.04
CA VAL A 134 2.88 7.43 -9.69
C VAL A 134 2.86 8.51 -8.62
N CYS A 135 4.06 8.87 -8.16
CA CYS A 135 4.35 10.05 -7.35
C CYS A 135 5.61 10.72 -7.90
#